data_AF-A0A3S0E1V9-F1
#
_entry.id   AF-A0A3S0E1V9-F1
#
_cell.length_a   1.000
_cell.length_b   1.000
_cell.length_c   1.000
_cell.angle_alpha   90.00
_cell.angle_beta   90.00
_cell.angle_gamma   90.00
#
_symmetry.space_group_name_H-M   'P 1'
#
loop_
_entity.id
_entity.type
_entity.pdbx_description
1 polymer ?
#
loop_
_entity_poly.entity_id
_entity_poly.type
_entity_poly.pdbx_seq_one_letter_code
_entity_poly.pdbx_strand_id
1 'polypeptide(L)'
;MQKNLKSKLNYARFGQISFVFTIGMAMYLFTTIPHNWWILLTVIMMSAAIEPGLIIKKSINRGKGTLIGILLFLPLIYLLQLNYRFIPLVFILLSIGISVPNAKRYDISVIFMTMMVFTMNAYNFTVPTQEGPFEATLNRGICTVIGIIICIAGDHFLFRRFDYSRKLYFLLQHELCNMLEKKIEMIRNAHKQKLNRYLIVENLRESFNQAYTTIATSAESIRLSLNTNAETKQKINDFDITIWQLRKAVFGLYYSECILQHNQSSEEHLERFKHLIDKARRNFISLRN
;
A
#
# COMPACT_ATOMS: atom_id res chain seq x y z
N MET A 1 -8.85 5.60 -25.17
CA MET A 1 -9.47 4.66 -24.21
C MET A 1 -8.81 4.70 -22.81
N GLN A 2 -7.49 4.54 -22.69
CA GLN A 2 -6.78 4.49 -21.39
C GLN A 2 -6.88 5.77 -20.54
N LYS A 3 -6.69 6.97 -21.13
CA LYS A 3 -6.81 8.25 -20.40
C LYS A 3 -8.21 8.45 -19.80
N ASN A 4 -9.25 8.06 -20.54
CA ASN A 4 -10.64 8.15 -20.10
C ASN A 4 -10.94 7.14 -18.97
N LEU A 5 -10.42 5.91 -19.08
CA LEU A 5 -10.51 4.92 -17.99
C LEU A 5 -9.79 5.38 -16.71
N LYS A 6 -8.58 5.92 -16.84
CA LYS A 6 -7.79 6.45 -15.71
C LYS A 6 -8.52 7.59 -14.99
N SER A 7 -9.09 8.53 -15.75
CA SER A 7 -9.89 9.63 -15.19
C SER A 7 -11.14 9.10 -14.46
N LYS A 8 -11.90 8.18 -15.08
CA LYS A 8 -13.08 7.56 -14.44
C LYS A 8 -12.74 6.83 -13.15
N LEU A 9 -11.63 6.09 -13.13
CA LEU A 9 -11.12 5.43 -11.92
C LEU A 9 -10.81 6.49 -10.85
N ASN A 10 -10.03 7.53 -11.17
CA ASN A 10 -9.70 8.58 -10.20
C ASN A 10 -10.94 9.28 -9.62
N TYR A 11 -11.96 9.57 -10.44
CA TYR A 11 -13.21 10.16 -9.96
C TYR A 11 -14.00 9.21 -9.06
N ALA A 12 -14.15 7.94 -9.45
CA ALA A 12 -14.82 6.94 -8.62
C ALA A 12 -14.14 6.82 -7.24
N ARG A 13 -12.81 6.94 -7.22
CA ARG A 13 -12.00 6.87 -6.01
C ARG A 13 -12.09 8.11 -5.14
N PHE A 14 -12.09 9.29 -5.75
CA PHE A 14 -12.35 10.53 -5.02
C PHE A 14 -13.73 10.49 -4.36
N GLY A 15 -14.75 10.04 -5.10
CA GLY A 15 -16.10 9.84 -4.56
C GLY A 15 -16.13 8.84 -3.39
N GLN A 16 -15.37 7.75 -3.46
CA GLN A 16 -15.27 6.78 -2.37
C GLN A 16 -14.65 7.40 -1.11
N ILE A 17 -13.47 8.03 -1.24
CA ILE A 17 -12.79 8.64 -0.09
C ILE A 17 -13.69 9.72 0.52
N SER A 18 -14.33 10.53 -0.31
CA SER A 18 -15.27 11.55 0.14
C SER A 18 -16.45 10.92 0.89
N PHE A 19 -17.07 9.87 0.35
CA PHE A 19 -18.20 9.19 0.99
C PHE A 19 -17.85 8.55 2.34
N VAL A 20 -16.74 7.81 2.39
CA VAL A 20 -16.24 7.18 3.62
C VAL A 20 -15.88 8.24 4.67
N PHE A 21 -15.28 9.35 4.23
CA PHE A 21 -14.98 10.48 5.10
C PHE A 21 -16.25 11.16 5.62
N THR A 22 -17.27 11.37 4.77
CA THR A 22 -18.57 11.90 5.19
C THR A 22 -19.23 11.02 6.25
N ILE A 23 -19.19 9.69 6.10
CA ILE A 23 -19.71 8.77 7.12
C ILE A 23 -18.89 8.88 8.40
N GLY A 24 -17.55 8.90 8.31
CA GLY A 24 -16.68 9.07 9.48
C GLY A 24 -16.96 10.37 10.23
N MET A 25 -17.19 11.46 9.50
CA MET A 25 -17.55 12.77 10.06
C MET A 25 -18.95 12.77 10.66
N ALA A 26 -19.92 12.12 10.01
CA ALA A 26 -21.27 11.96 10.55
C ALA A 26 -21.26 11.17 11.87
N MET A 27 -20.47 10.09 11.94
CA MET A 27 -20.29 9.33 13.19
C MET A 27 -19.68 10.18 14.30
N TYR A 28 -18.74 11.07 13.97
CA TYR A 28 -18.15 11.99 14.94
C TYR A 28 -19.15 13.07 15.42
N LEU A 29 -19.99 13.61 14.55
CA LEU A 29 -20.90 14.70 14.90
C LEU A 29 -22.22 14.25 15.55
N PHE A 30 -22.77 13.10 15.12
CA PHE A 30 -24.12 12.68 15.49
C PHE A 30 -24.17 11.51 16.47
N THR A 31 -23.04 10.88 16.79
CA THR A 31 -23.01 9.74 17.70
C THR A 31 -22.54 10.13 19.09
N THR A 32 -23.23 9.62 20.12
CA THR A 32 -22.92 9.80 21.54
C THR A 32 -21.88 8.79 22.07
N ILE A 33 -21.20 8.05 21.19
CA ILE A 33 -20.16 7.08 21.60
C ILE A 33 -19.02 7.83 22.30
N PRO A 34 -18.54 7.35 23.46
CA PRO A 34 -17.37 7.92 24.13
C PRO A 34 -16.16 7.86 23.21
N HIS A 35 -15.40 8.96 23.14
CA HIS A 35 -14.23 9.09 22.28
C HIS A 35 -14.51 8.87 20.77
N ASN A 36 -15.71 9.23 20.27
CA ASN A 36 -16.11 9.13 18.86
C ASN A 36 -15.10 9.70 17.84
N TRP A 37 -14.26 10.66 18.21
CA TRP A 37 -13.15 11.18 17.39
C TRP A 37 -12.14 10.10 16.97
N TRP A 38 -12.01 9.02 17.74
CA TRP A 38 -11.19 7.85 17.40
C TRP A 38 -11.68 7.09 16.18
N ILE A 39 -12.99 7.11 15.92
CA ILE A 39 -13.58 6.53 14.71
C ILE A 39 -13.10 7.34 13.51
N LEU A 40 -13.26 8.66 13.56
CA LEU A 40 -12.83 9.58 12.50
C LEU A 40 -11.33 9.44 12.20
N LEU A 41 -10.48 9.42 13.24
CA LEU A 41 -9.04 9.25 13.07
C LEU A 41 -8.69 7.92 12.39
N THR A 42 -9.41 6.85 12.74
CA THR A 42 -9.23 5.53 12.11
C THR A 42 -9.62 5.55 10.64
N VAL A 43 -10.75 6.20 10.31
CA VAL A 43 -11.24 6.37 8.94
C VAL A 43 -10.24 7.18 8.08
N ILE A 44 -9.73 8.30 8.59
CA ILE A 44 -8.76 9.16 7.89
C ILE A 44 -7.48 8.39 7.58
N MET A 45 -6.91 7.74 8.59
CA MET A 45 -5.64 7.02 8.44
C MET A 45 -5.74 5.81 7.51
N MET A 46 -6.89 5.15 7.47
CA MET A 46 -7.16 4.08 6.52
C MET A 46 -7.34 4.61 5.09
N SER A 47 -8.07 5.72 4.94
CA SER A 47 -8.33 6.35 3.64
C SER A 47 -7.07 6.98 3.03
N ALA A 48 -6.06 7.31 3.84
CA ALA A 48 -4.73 7.73 3.38
C ALA A 48 -3.98 6.61 2.61
N ALA A 49 -4.46 5.36 2.67
CA ALA A 49 -3.94 4.28 1.82
C ALA A 49 -4.42 4.47 0.37
N ILE A 50 -3.54 5.02 -0.46
CA ILE A 50 -3.90 5.44 -1.82
C ILE A 50 -4.08 4.26 -2.81
N GLU A 51 -4.07 2.99 -2.39
CA GLU A 51 -4.19 1.87 -3.35
C GLU A 51 -5.32 0.92 -2.94
N PRO A 52 -6.17 0.48 -3.89
CA PRO A 52 -7.24 -0.47 -3.58
C PRO A 52 -6.63 -1.78 -3.07
N GLY A 53 -7.25 -2.39 -2.05
CA GLY A 53 -6.75 -3.58 -1.31
C GLY A 53 -5.53 -3.35 -0.41
N LEU A 54 -4.76 -2.28 -0.61
CA LEU A 54 -3.88 -1.77 0.45
C LEU A 54 -4.73 -1.29 1.64
N ILE A 55 -5.95 -0.80 1.41
CA ILE A 55 -6.94 -0.47 2.45
C ILE A 55 -7.26 -1.70 3.30
N ILE A 56 -7.56 -2.86 2.71
CA ILE A 56 -7.88 -4.10 3.46
C ILE A 56 -6.66 -4.58 4.24
N LYS A 57 -5.49 -4.68 3.59
CA LYS A 57 -4.25 -5.11 4.24
C LYS A 57 -3.83 -4.16 5.37
N LYS A 58 -3.93 -2.84 5.16
CA LYS A 58 -3.69 -1.85 6.21
C LYS A 58 -4.76 -1.89 7.29
N SER A 59 -6.01 -2.21 6.96
CA SER A 59 -7.08 -2.35 7.94
C SER A 59 -6.85 -3.53 8.87
N ILE A 60 -6.44 -4.68 8.32
CA ILE A 60 -6.03 -5.85 9.09
C ILE A 60 -4.79 -5.55 9.93
N ASN A 61 -3.76 -4.95 9.33
CA ASN A 61 -2.54 -4.60 10.06
C ASN A 61 -2.79 -3.56 11.17
N ARG A 62 -3.71 -2.62 10.95
CA ARG A 62 -4.12 -1.64 11.94
C ARG A 62 -4.93 -2.27 13.06
N GLY A 63 -5.88 -3.15 12.74
CA GLY A 63 -6.59 -3.94 13.74
C GLY A 63 -5.65 -4.78 14.60
N LYS A 64 -4.74 -5.53 13.96
CA LYS A 64 -3.71 -6.34 14.65
C LYS A 64 -2.80 -5.46 15.52
N GLY A 65 -2.28 -4.37 14.97
CA GLY A 65 -1.37 -3.47 15.68
C GLY A 65 -2.05 -2.75 16.85
N THR A 66 -3.31 -2.35 16.71
CA THR A 66 -4.07 -1.73 17.80
C THR A 66 -4.39 -2.74 18.89
N LEU A 67 -4.78 -3.98 18.57
CA LEU A 67 -4.99 -5.03 19.56
C LEU A 67 -3.71 -5.35 20.36
N ILE A 68 -2.58 -5.51 19.67
CA ILE A 68 -1.29 -5.76 20.33
C ILE A 68 -0.85 -4.53 21.14
N GLY A 69 -1.02 -3.32 20.60
CA GLY A 69 -0.70 -2.08 21.32
C GLY A 69 -1.53 -1.89 22.58
N ILE A 70 -2.82 -2.24 22.53
CA ILE A 70 -3.71 -2.31 23.69
C ILE A 70 -3.19 -3.31 24.74
N LEU A 71 -2.85 -4.52 24.30
CA LEU A 71 -2.36 -5.57 25.18
C LEU A 71 -1.04 -5.19 25.87
N LEU A 72 -0.14 -4.50 25.16
CA LEU A 72 1.14 -4.03 25.69
C LEU A 72 1.01 -2.76 26.53
N PHE A 73 0.01 -1.92 26.28
CA PHE A 73 -0.24 -0.70 27.04
C PHE A 73 -0.62 -0.99 28.49
N LEU A 74 -1.49 -1.98 28.74
CA LEU A 74 -1.97 -2.31 30.09
C LEU A 74 -0.83 -2.61 31.09
N PRO A 75 0.10 -3.55 30.83
CA PRO A 75 1.20 -3.78 31.77
C PRO A 75 2.15 -2.56 31.86
N LEU A 76 2.33 -1.82 30.77
CA LEU A 76 3.19 -0.65 30.73
C LEU A 76 2.67 0.47 31.65
N ILE A 77 1.37 0.76 31.64
CA ILE A 77 0.82 1.85 32.47
C ILE A 77 0.92 1.52 33.96
N TYR A 78 0.69 0.26 34.35
CA TYR A 78 0.90 -0.17 35.74
C TYR A 78 2.37 -0.10 36.16
N LEU A 79 3.31 -0.45 35.26
CA LEU A 79 4.74 -0.30 35.54
C LEU A 79 5.14 1.17 35.71
N LEU A 80 4.59 2.07 34.91
CA LEU A 80 4.85 3.51 35.01
C LEU A 80 4.25 4.14 36.27
N GLN A 81 3.17 3.58 36.81
CA GLN A 81 2.64 3.97 38.12
C GLN A 81 3.59 3.62 39.27
N LEU A 82 4.36 2.52 39.16
CA LEU A 82 5.36 2.16 40.16
C LEU A 82 6.54 3.14 40.19
N ASN A 83 6.91 3.71 39.04
CA ASN A 83 8.00 4.68 38.97
C ASN A 83 7.81 5.68 37.80
N TYR A 84 7.29 6.85 38.13
CA TYR A 84 6.97 7.93 37.18
C TYR A 84 8.20 8.50 36.45
N ARG A 85 9.43 8.28 36.96
CA ARG A 85 10.66 8.78 36.33
C ARG A 85 10.94 8.15 34.97
N PHE A 86 10.33 7.00 34.68
CA PHE A 86 10.46 6.32 33.40
C PHE A 86 9.54 6.89 32.31
N ILE A 87 8.58 7.77 32.64
CA ILE A 87 7.62 8.32 31.68
C ILE A 87 8.32 9.00 30.49
N PRO A 88 9.28 9.93 30.67
CA PRO A 88 9.96 10.57 29.54
C PRO A 88 10.73 9.57 28.66
N LEU A 89 11.35 8.55 29.28
CA LEU A 89 12.11 7.52 28.56
C LEU A 89 11.19 6.66 27.69
N VAL A 90 10.00 6.32 28.20
CA VAL A 90 8.97 5.63 27.41
C VAL A 90 8.50 6.49 26.24
N PHE A 91 8.25 7.79 26.44
CA PHE A 91 7.87 8.69 25.34
C PHE A 91 8.92 8.75 24.22
N ILE A 92 10.20 8.79 24.57
CA ILE A 92 11.31 8.75 23.60
C ILE A 92 11.30 7.41 22.84
N LEU A 93 11.18 6.29 23.56
CA LEU A 93 11.16 4.96 22.95
C LEU A 93 9.97 4.78 22.00
N LEU A 94 8.77 5.23 22.39
CA LEU A 94 7.58 5.18 21.55
C LEU A 94 7.74 6.08 20.30
N SER A 95 8.33 7.26 20.45
CA SER A 95 8.60 8.18 19.33
C SER A 95 9.59 7.60 18.33
N ILE A 96 10.65 6.94 18.81
CA ILE A 96 11.58 6.19 17.96
C ILE A 96 10.83 5.07 17.25
N GLY A 97 10.03 4.27 17.97
CA GLY A 97 9.27 3.15 17.41
C GLY A 97 8.27 3.56 16.32
N ILE A 98 7.63 4.73 16.45
CA ILE A 98 6.78 5.30 15.40
C ILE A 98 7.61 5.71 14.17
N SER A 99 8.80 6.26 14.41
CA SER A 99 9.67 6.82 13.38
C SER A 99 10.44 5.75 12.58
N VAL A 100 10.51 4.49 13.05
CA VAL A 100 11.09 3.39 12.27
C VAL A 100 10.18 3.08 11.08
N PRO A 101 10.55 3.44 9.83
CA PRO A 101 9.69 3.24 8.69
C PRO A 101 9.73 1.77 8.31
N ASN A 102 8.65 1.02 8.54
CA ASN A 102 8.54 -0.35 8.08
C ASN A 102 7.33 -0.53 7.16
N ALA A 103 7.55 -0.33 5.86
CA ALA A 103 6.50 -0.46 4.84
C ALA A 103 5.90 -1.89 4.78
N LYS A 104 6.66 -2.92 5.16
CA LYS A 104 6.17 -4.31 5.20
C LYS A 104 5.38 -4.62 6.47
N ARG A 105 5.78 -4.03 7.60
CA ARG A 105 5.17 -4.25 8.91
C ARG A 105 4.58 -2.97 9.50
N TYR A 106 3.58 -2.42 8.80
CA TYR A 106 2.81 -1.27 9.26
C TYR A 106 2.15 -1.50 10.64
N ASP A 107 1.85 -2.75 10.97
CA ASP A 107 1.39 -3.19 12.28
C ASP A 107 2.33 -2.76 13.42
N ILE A 108 3.65 -2.79 13.23
CA ILE A 108 4.62 -2.36 14.25
C ILE A 108 4.49 -0.86 14.55
N SER A 109 4.46 -0.02 13.53
CA SER A 109 4.28 1.43 13.72
C SER A 109 2.92 1.74 14.38
N VAL A 110 1.88 0.95 14.07
CA VAL A 110 0.57 1.08 14.72
C VAL A 110 0.59 0.68 16.19
N ILE A 111 1.37 -0.33 16.58
CA ILE A 111 1.54 -0.72 18.00
C ILE A 111 2.09 0.48 18.79
N PHE A 112 3.23 1.03 18.36
CA PHE A 112 3.86 2.16 19.03
C PHE A 112 2.99 3.41 19.02
N MET A 113 2.30 3.70 17.90
CA MET A 113 1.35 4.81 17.82
C MET A 113 0.18 4.64 18.79
N THR A 114 -0.37 3.43 18.90
CA THR A 114 -1.48 3.13 19.81
C THR A 114 -1.04 3.33 21.26
N MET A 115 0.12 2.79 21.63
CA MET A 115 0.71 2.98 22.97
C MET A 115 1.01 4.45 23.25
N MET A 116 1.56 5.19 22.28
CA MET A 116 1.84 6.63 22.41
C MET A 116 0.57 7.42 22.71
N VAL A 117 -0.50 7.19 21.93
CA VAL A 117 -1.78 7.88 22.13
C VAL A 117 -2.35 7.58 23.51
N PHE A 118 -2.30 6.32 23.98
CA PHE A 118 -2.81 5.98 25.31
C PHE A 118 -1.97 6.55 26.45
N THR A 119 -0.64 6.46 26.37
CA THR A 119 0.27 7.06 27.36
C THR A 119 0.09 8.58 27.40
N MET A 120 -0.07 9.22 26.23
CA MET A 120 -0.38 10.64 26.14
C MET A 120 -1.73 10.96 26.79
N ASN A 121 -2.76 10.14 26.54
CA ASN A 121 -4.09 10.30 27.15
C ASN A 121 -4.04 10.14 28.68
N ALA A 122 -3.21 9.22 29.19
CA ALA A 122 -3.08 8.98 30.62
C ALA A 122 -2.34 10.09 31.38
N TYR A 123 -1.42 10.81 30.71
CA TYR A 123 -0.51 11.75 31.39
C TYR A 123 -0.63 13.23 30.97
N ASN A 124 -1.27 13.56 29.85
CA ASN A 124 -1.37 14.94 29.35
C ASN A 124 -2.72 15.63 29.55
N PHE A 125 -3.74 14.98 30.13
CA PHE A 125 -4.99 15.66 30.42
C PHE A 125 -4.95 16.40 31.76
N THR A 126 -5.21 17.71 31.70
CA THR A 126 -5.40 18.61 32.85
C THR A 126 -6.69 18.35 33.62
N VAL A 127 -7.54 17.45 33.13
CA VAL A 127 -8.78 16.99 33.76
C VAL A 127 -8.64 15.49 33.99
N PRO A 128 -8.89 14.97 35.21
CA PRO A 128 -8.88 13.54 35.44
C PRO A 128 -9.90 12.88 34.51
N THR A 129 -9.43 11.98 33.66
CA THR A 129 -10.31 11.16 32.83
C THR A 129 -11.23 10.38 33.76
N GLN A 130 -12.55 10.53 33.58
CA GLN A 130 -13.54 9.78 34.36
C GLN A 130 -13.46 8.26 34.11
N GLU A 131 -12.84 7.87 32.99
CA GLU A 131 -12.66 6.49 32.58
C GLU A 131 -11.34 5.90 33.09
N GLY A 132 -11.39 4.66 33.56
CA GLY A 132 -10.20 3.90 33.93
C GLY A 132 -9.37 3.46 32.71
N PRO A 133 -8.09 3.05 32.89
CA PRO A 133 -7.24 2.58 31.78
C PRO A 133 -7.85 1.43 30.97
N PHE A 134 -8.65 0.58 31.64
CA PHE A 134 -9.36 -0.53 31.00
C PHE A 134 -10.54 -0.07 30.14
N GLU A 135 -11.35 0.88 30.64
CA GLU A 135 -12.49 1.43 29.91
C GLU A 135 -12.06 2.20 28.67
N ALA A 136 -11.01 3.03 28.79
CA ALA A 136 -10.41 3.74 27.66
C ALA A 136 -9.91 2.76 26.58
N THR A 137 -9.32 1.64 27.01
CA THR A 137 -8.83 0.57 26.14
C THR A 137 -9.98 -0.12 25.39
N LEU A 138 -11.07 -0.44 26.10
CA LEU A 138 -12.26 -1.05 25.51
C LEU A 138 -12.94 -0.12 24.49
N ASN A 139 -13.11 1.15 24.86
CA ASN A 139 -13.68 2.20 23.99
C ASN A 139 -12.85 2.35 22.70
N ARG A 140 -11.52 2.27 22.80
CA ARG A 140 -10.63 2.31 21.63
C ARG A 140 -10.81 1.08 20.73
N GLY A 141 -10.93 -0.11 21.33
CA GLY A 141 -11.18 -1.34 20.61
C GLY A 141 -12.47 -1.23 19.79
N ILE A 142 -13.57 -0.83 20.43
CA ILE A 142 -14.88 -0.64 19.79
C ILE A 142 -14.80 0.41 18.66
N CYS A 143 -14.24 1.59 18.92
CA CYS A 143 -14.10 2.65 17.92
C CYS A 143 -13.25 2.21 16.71
N THR A 144 -12.20 1.42 16.96
CA THR A 144 -11.33 0.90 15.89
C THR A 144 -12.06 -0.12 15.04
N VAL A 145 -12.83 -1.03 15.65
CA VAL A 145 -13.67 -2.01 14.94
C VAL A 145 -14.72 -1.30 14.09
N ILE A 146 -15.42 -0.31 14.65
CA ILE A 146 -16.41 0.49 13.90
C ILE A 146 -15.74 1.19 12.70
N GLY A 147 -14.58 1.84 12.91
CA GLY A 147 -13.83 2.48 11.83
C GLY A 147 -13.39 1.49 10.74
N ILE A 148 -12.93 0.29 11.11
CA ILE A 148 -12.61 -0.79 10.17
C ILE A 148 -13.85 -1.20 9.37
N ILE A 149 -15.00 -1.38 10.03
CA ILE A 149 -16.26 -1.78 9.37
C ILE A 149 -16.69 -0.71 8.36
N ILE A 150 -16.63 0.58 8.71
CA ILE A 150 -16.98 1.67 7.79
C ILE A 150 -16.08 1.65 6.55
N CYS A 151 -14.76 1.49 6.75
CA CYS A 151 -13.81 1.44 5.65
C CYS A 151 -14.03 0.21 4.76
N ILE A 152 -14.23 -0.99 5.34
CA ILE A 152 -14.48 -2.22 4.59
C ILE A 152 -15.84 -2.16 3.87
N ALA A 153 -16.87 -1.62 4.50
CA ALA A 153 -18.20 -1.48 3.90
C ALA A 153 -18.17 -0.48 2.74
N GLY A 154 -17.50 0.66 2.91
CA GLY A 154 -17.27 1.64 1.85
C GLY A 154 -16.46 1.08 0.70
N ASP A 155 -15.43 0.27 1.00
CA ASP A 155 -14.65 -0.46 -0.01
C ASP A 155 -15.56 -1.46 -0.77
N HIS A 156 -16.25 -2.35 -0.06
CA HIS A 156 -17.09 -3.38 -0.67
C HIS A 156 -18.22 -2.80 -1.54
N PHE A 157 -18.91 -1.75 -1.08
CA PHE A 157 -20.05 -1.19 -1.81
C PHE A 157 -19.65 -0.50 -3.13
N LEU A 158 -18.52 0.21 -3.13
CA LEU A 158 -18.05 0.96 -4.30
C LEU A 158 -17.18 0.10 -5.25
N PHE A 159 -16.31 -0.77 -4.72
CA PHE A 159 -15.44 -1.60 -5.56
C PHE A 159 -16.16 -2.77 -6.22
N ARG A 160 -17.17 -3.36 -5.56
CA ARG A 160 -17.97 -4.46 -6.12
C ARG A 160 -18.76 -4.04 -7.35
N ARG A 161 -19.18 -2.77 -7.44
CA ARG A 161 -19.98 -2.27 -8.57
C ARG A 161 -19.13 -1.87 -9.77
N PHE A 162 -17.84 -1.58 -9.59
CA PHE A 162 -16.99 -1.01 -10.63
C PHE A 162 -15.83 -1.91 -11.10
N ASP A 163 -15.59 -3.06 -10.48
CA ASP A 163 -14.42 -3.94 -10.73
C ASP A 163 -13.10 -3.15 -10.80
N TYR A 164 -12.99 -2.12 -9.96
CA TYR A 164 -11.94 -1.12 -10.08
C TYR A 164 -10.56 -1.76 -9.93
N SER A 165 -10.35 -2.67 -8.98
CA SER A 165 -9.04 -3.30 -8.76
C SER A 165 -8.57 -4.05 -10.01
N ARG A 166 -9.46 -4.76 -10.70
CA ARG A 166 -9.17 -5.48 -11.95
C ARG A 166 -8.85 -4.51 -13.09
N LYS A 167 -9.66 -3.45 -13.25
CA LYS A 167 -9.47 -2.41 -14.27
C LYS A 167 -8.17 -1.63 -14.06
N LEU A 168 -7.85 -1.30 -12.81
CA LEU A 168 -6.61 -0.62 -12.45
C LEU A 168 -5.41 -1.52 -12.75
N TYR A 169 -5.45 -2.79 -12.32
CA TYR A 169 -4.37 -3.72 -12.58
C TYR A 169 -4.13 -3.90 -14.07
N PHE A 170 -5.18 -4.14 -14.86
CA PHE A 170 -5.07 -4.23 -16.32
C PHE A 170 -4.40 -2.99 -16.94
N LEU A 171 -4.77 -1.79 -16.47
CA LEU A 171 -4.15 -0.54 -16.91
C LEU A 171 -2.67 -0.49 -16.54
N LEU A 172 -2.31 -0.92 -15.32
CA LEU A 172 -0.91 -0.99 -14.86
C LEU A 172 -0.09 -2.04 -15.65
N GLN A 173 -0.67 -3.20 -16.00
CA GLN A 173 -0.02 -4.19 -16.86
C GLN A 173 0.37 -3.56 -18.20
N HIS A 174 -0.54 -2.80 -18.79
CA HIS A 174 -0.30 -2.14 -20.06
C HIS A 174 0.69 -0.96 -19.95
N GLU A 175 0.57 -0.12 -18.92
CA GLU A 175 1.53 0.96 -18.66
C GLU A 175 2.95 0.40 -18.43
N LEU A 176 3.08 -0.72 -17.71
CA LEU A 176 4.37 -1.38 -17.50
C LEU A 176 4.98 -1.90 -18.80
N CYS A 177 4.22 -2.66 -19.61
CA CYS A 177 4.73 -3.18 -20.87
C CYS A 177 5.18 -2.05 -21.82
N ASN A 178 4.36 -1.00 -21.95
CA ASN A 178 4.72 0.16 -22.79
C ASN A 178 5.95 0.91 -22.24
N MET A 179 6.09 1.00 -20.92
CA MET A 179 7.28 1.59 -20.30
C MET A 179 8.53 0.76 -20.65
N LEU A 180 8.46 -0.57 -20.52
CA LEU A 180 9.57 -1.46 -20.84
C LEU A 180 10.01 -1.34 -22.31
N GLU A 181 9.06 -1.30 -23.24
CA GLU A 181 9.36 -1.13 -24.68
C GLU A 181 10.07 0.21 -24.95
N LYS A 182 9.58 1.31 -24.37
CA LYS A 182 10.24 2.63 -24.47
C LYS A 182 11.66 2.62 -23.88
N LYS A 183 11.87 1.91 -22.77
CA LYS A 183 13.21 1.79 -22.16
C LYS A 183 14.17 0.99 -23.04
N ILE A 184 13.71 -0.05 -23.71
CA ILE A 184 14.54 -0.78 -24.68
C ILE A 184 14.92 0.10 -25.86
N GLU A 185 13.97 0.86 -26.40
CA GLU A 185 14.25 1.79 -27.49
C GLU A 185 15.29 2.85 -27.07
N MET A 186 15.18 3.36 -25.83
CA MET A 186 16.18 4.25 -25.25
C MET A 186 17.56 3.59 -25.13
N ILE A 187 17.64 2.32 -24.68
CA ILE A 187 18.91 1.58 -24.59
C ILE A 187 19.55 1.41 -25.98
N ARG A 188 18.76 1.01 -26.99
CA ARG A 188 19.25 0.81 -28.36
C ARG A 188 19.73 2.10 -29.01
N ASN A 189 19.08 3.22 -28.70
CA ASN A 189 19.46 4.53 -29.21
C ASN A 189 20.50 5.25 -28.35
N ALA A 190 20.91 4.69 -27.21
CA ALA A 190 21.82 5.31 -26.25
C ALA A 190 23.16 5.70 -26.90
N HIS A 191 23.69 4.83 -27.76
CA HIS A 191 24.93 5.10 -28.48
C HIS A 191 24.78 6.24 -29.49
N LYS A 192 23.68 6.26 -30.26
CA LYS A 192 23.39 7.32 -31.25
C LYS A 192 23.18 8.68 -30.58
N GLN A 193 22.56 8.69 -29.40
CA GLN A 193 22.23 9.90 -28.66
C GLN A 193 23.32 10.33 -27.66
N LYS A 194 24.46 9.61 -27.60
CA LYS A 194 25.56 9.84 -26.65
C LYS A 194 25.08 10.01 -25.20
N LEU A 195 24.10 9.21 -24.80
CA LEU A 195 23.52 9.29 -23.46
C LEU A 195 24.52 8.78 -22.41
N ASN A 196 24.51 9.41 -21.24
CA ASN A 196 25.35 8.99 -20.12
C ASN A 196 24.85 7.64 -19.57
N ARG A 197 25.74 6.63 -19.57
CA ARG A 197 25.48 5.26 -19.12
C ARG A 197 24.95 5.22 -17.68
N TYR A 198 25.53 6.04 -16.80
CA TYR A 198 25.13 6.12 -15.39
C TYR A 198 23.69 6.64 -15.25
N LEU A 199 23.33 7.68 -16.00
CA LEU A 199 21.97 8.22 -15.98
C LEU A 199 20.94 7.23 -16.53
N ILE A 200 21.31 6.42 -17.53
CA ILE A 200 20.44 5.36 -18.05
C ILE A 200 20.15 4.32 -16.97
N VAL A 201 21.17 3.77 -16.31
CA VAL A 201 20.95 2.72 -15.31
C VAL A 201 20.20 3.22 -14.08
N GLU A 202 20.45 4.47 -13.67
CA GLU A 202 19.72 5.11 -12.58
C GLU A 202 18.24 5.28 -12.95
N ASN A 203 17.97 5.85 -14.12
CA ASN A 203 16.62 6.05 -14.62
C ASN A 203 15.86 4.71 -14.79
N LEU A 204 16.54 3.67 -15.27
CA LEU A 204 16.00 2.31 -15.33
C LEU A 204 15.67 1.80 -13.92
N ARG A 205 16.60 1.88 -12.98
CA ARG A 205 16.40 1.40 -11.61
C ARG A 205 15.20 2.07 -10.95
N GLU A 206 15.10 3.40 -11.04
CA GLU A 206 13.99 4.16 -10.46
C GLU A 206 12.66 3.82 -11.10
N SER A 207 12.59 3.85 -12.44
CA SER A 207 11.36 3.54 -13.19
C SER A 207 10.86 2.12 -12.88
N PHE A 208 11.78 1.15 -12.79
CA PHE A 208 11.45 -0.23 -12.46
C PHE A 208 10.99 -0.36 -11.01
N ASN A 209 11.72 0.21 -10.05
CA ASN A 209 11.32 0.12 -8.65
C ASN A 209 9.92 0.71 -8.44
N GLN A 210 9.63 1.88 -9.03
CA GLN A 210 8.31 2.49 -8.93
C GLN A 210 7.22 1.61 -9.59
N ALA A 211 7.39 1.25 -10.87
CA ALA A 211 6.36 0.51 -11.60
C ALA A 211 6.12 -0.91 -11.05
N TYR A 212 7.18 -1.59 -10.60
CA TYR A 212 7.08 -2.95 -10.06
C TYR A 212 6.43 -2.94 -8.67
N THR A 213 6.72 -1.93 -7.83
CA THR A 213 6.04 -1.80 -6.55
C THR A 213 4.55 -1.55 -6.75
N THR A 214 4.17 -0.62 -7.64
CA THR A 214 2.76 -0.32 -7.91
C THR A 214 1.99 -1.50 -8.51
N ILE A 215 2.59 -2.28 -9.41
CA ILE A 215 1.91 -3.44 -9.98
C ILE A 215 1.82 -4.59 -8.97
N ALA A 216 2.83 -4.79 -8.13
CA ALA A 216 2.82 -5.82 -7.09
C ALA A 216 1.78 -5.53 -6.01
N THR A 217 1.63 -4.27 -5.58
CA THR A 217 0.57 -3.89 -4.63
C THR A 217 -0.82 -4.07 -5.23
N SER A 218 -1.00 -3.72 -6.51
CA SER A 218 -2.26 -3.97 -7.22
C SER A 218 -2.52 -5.46 -7.52
N ALA A 219 -1.48 -6.30 -7.64
CA ALA A 219 -1.65 -7.75 -7.73
C ALA A 219 -2.12 -8.33 -6.39
N GLU A 220 -1.51 -7.89 -5.29
CA GLU A 220 -1.84 -8.34 -3.94
C GLU A 220 -3.29 -7.98 -3.57
N SER A 221 -3.76 -6.80 -3.97
CA SER A 221 -5.15 -6.38 -3.74
C SER A 221 -6.17 -7.29 -4.41
N ILE A 222 -5.91 -7.71 -5.65
CA ILE A 222 -6.77 -8.66 -6.36
C ILE A 222 -6.70 -10.04 -5.70
N ARG A 223 -5.50 -10.50 -5.30
CA ARG A 223 -5.33 -11.79 -4.61
C ARG A 223 -6.12 -11.88 -3.30
N LEU A 224 -6.14 -10.79 -2.53
CA LEU A 224 -6.87 -10.68 -1.26
C LEU A 224 -8.38 -10.47 -1.44
N SER A 225 -8.84 -10.09 -2.64
CA SER A 225 -10.26 -9.94 -2.89
C SER A 225 -10.97 -11.31 -2.88
N LEU A 226 -12.09 -11.39 -2.15
CA LEU A 226 -12.83 -12.64 -1.93
C LEU A 226 -13.46 -13.22 -3.22
N ASN A 227 -13.65 -12.39 -4.24
CA ASN A 227 -14.39 -12.75 -5.45
C ASN A 227 -13.49 -13.14 -6.64
N THR A 228 -12.17 -13.24 -6.45
CA THR A 228 -11.27 -13.54 -7.57
C THR A 228 -11.15 -15.04 -7.82
N ASN A 229 -11.52 -15.46 -9.04
CA ASN A 229 -11.38 -16.83 -9.52
C ASN A 229 -9.93 -17.33 -9.46
N ALA A 230 -9.74 -18.63 -9.21
CA ALA A 230 -8.43 -19.27 -9.17
C ALA A 230 -7.60 -19.03 -10.46
N GLU A 231 -8.24 -19.05 -11.63
CA GLU A 231 -7.61 -18.76 -12.92
C GLU A 231 -7.03 -17.34 -12.99
N THR A 232 -7.73 -16.33 -12.46
CA THR A 232 -7.22 -14.96 -12.42
C THR A 232 -6.03 -14.85 -11.47
N LYS A 233 -6.06 -15.54 -10.32
CA LYS A 233 -4.91 -15.60 -9.40
C LYS A 233 -3.69 -16.25 -10.07
N GLN A 234 -3.90 -17.29 -10.87
CA GLN A 234 -2.83 -17.95 -11.62
C GLN A 234 -2.24 -17.04 -12.69
N LYS A 235 -3.07 -16.36 -13.50
CA LYS A 235 -2.60 -15.38 -14.49
C LYS A 235 -1.76 -14.26 -13.87
N ILE A 236 -2.13 -13.78 -12.68
CA ILE A 236 -1.33 -12.80 -11.92
C ILE A 236 0.02 -13.39 -11.51
N ASN A 237 0.07 -14.63 -11.01
CA ASN A 237 1.33 -15.29 -10.66
C ASN A 237 2.24 -15.45 -11.89
N ASP A 238 1.70 -15.93 -13.01
CA ASP A 238 2.46 -16.13 -14.24
C ASP A 238 2.97 -14.80 -14.81
N PHE A 239 2.19 -13.74 -14.68
CA PHE A 239 2.58 -12.39 -15.06
C PHE A 239 3.68 -11.83 -14.15
N ASP A 240 3.59 -11.98 -12.84
CA ASP A 240 4.64 -11.57 -11.88
C ASP A 240 5.98 -12.27 -12.17
N ILE A 241 5.96 -13.57 -12.45
CA ILE A 241 7.15 -14.34 -12.84
C ILE A 241 7.72 -13.80 -14.16
N THR A 242 6.87 -13.55 -15.14
CA THR A 242 7.29 -13.07 -16.47
C THR A 242 7.89 -11.66 -16.39
N ILE A 243 7.31 -10.77 -15.58
CA ILE A 243 7.84 -9.44 -15.32
C ILE A 243 9.23 -9.50 -14.70
N TRP A 244 9.45 -10.38 -13.72
CA TRP A 244 10.77 -10.53 -13.11
C TRP A 244 11.82 -10.99 -14.13
N GLN A 245 11.44 -11.88 -15.06
CA GLN A 245 12.31 -12.29 -16.16
C GLN A 245 12.56 -11.15 -17.15
N LEU A 246 11.55 -10.33 -17.46
CA LEU A 246 11.69 -9.12 -18.29
C LEU A 246 12.69 -8.14 -17.68
N ARG A 247 12.65 -7.94 -16.35
CA ARG A 247 13.66 -7.12 -15.65
C ARG A 247 15.07 -7.57 -15.95
N LYS A 248 15.33 -8.87 -15.81
CA LYS A 248 16.66 -9.44 -16.10
C LYS A 248 17.06 -9.24 -17.55
N ALA A 249 16.14 -9.45 -18.49
CA ALA A 249 16.41 -9.26 -19.91
C ALA A 249 16.76 -7.79 -20.23
N VAL A 250 16.05 -6.81 -19.66
CA VAL A 250 16.35 -5.38 -19.88
C VAL A 250 17.69 -4.98 -19.30
N PHE A 251 18.03 -5.42 -18.08
CA PHE A 251 19.35 -5.11 -17.50
C PHE A 251 20.49 -5.84 -18.23
N GLY A 252 20.25 -7.07 -18.72
CA GLY A 252 21.20 -7.78 -19.58
C GLY A 252 21.43 -7.06 -20.91
N LEU A 253 20.37 -6.56 -21.53
CA LEU A 253 20.44 -5.73 -22.74
C LEU A 253 21.22 -4.43 -22.48
N TYR A 254 20.92 -3.73 -21.38
CA TYR A 254 21.68 -2.53 -21.00
C TYR A 254 23.17 -2.83 -20.83
N TYR A 255 23.52 -3.93 -20.16
CA TYR A 255 24.92 -4.30 -19.95
C TYR A 255 25.64 -4.65 -21.25
N SER A 256 25.01 -5.44 -22.12
CA SER A 256 25.57 -5.84 -23.42
C SER A 256 25.72 -4.67 -24.39
N GLU A 257 24.73 -3.79 -24.50
CA GLU A 257 24.76 -2.62 -25.40
C GLU A 257 25.61 -1.46 -24.88
N CYS A 258 25.36 -1.04 -23.63
CA CYS A 258 25.93 0.22 -23.12
C CYS A 258 27.30 0.04 -22.46
N ILE A 259 27.63 -1.15 -21.96
CA ILE A 259 28.88 -1.40 -21.22
C ILE A 259 29.84 -2.23 -22.08
N LEU A 260 29.44 -3.43 -22.51
CA LEU A 260 30.32 -4.34 -23.25
C LEU A 260 30.39 -4.04 -24.75
N GLN A 261 29.38 -3.40 -25.33
CA GLN A 261 29.26 -3.13 -26.77
C GLN A 261 29.34 -4.41 -27.63
N HIS A 262 28.77 -5.51 -27.14
CA HIS A 262 28.79 -6.80 -27.81
C HIS A 262 27.47 -7.07 -28.54
N ASN A 263 27.47 -6.86 -29.86
CA ASN A 263 26.25 -6.89 -30.69
C ASN A 263 25.49 -8.22 -30.60
N GLN A 264 26.18 -9.37 -30.64
CA GLN A 264 25.52 -10.68 -30.62
C GLN A 264 24.78 -10.94 -29.30
N SER A 265 25.39 -10.55 -28.16
CA SER A 265 24.76 -10.74 -26.85
C SER A 265 23.57 -9.80 -26.63
N SER A 266 23.63 -8.61 -27.22
CA SER A 266 22.49 -7.68 -27.24
C SER A 266 21.31 -8.25 -28.02
N GLU A 267 21.54 -8.80 -29.21
CA GLU A 267 20.48 -9.39 -30.03
C GLU A 267 19.78 -10.55 -29.33
N GLU A 268 20.54 -11.45 -28.69
CA GLU A 268 19.99 -12.54 -27.87
C GLU A 268 19.09 -12.02 -26.73
N HIS A 269 19.54 -10.99 -26.01
CA HIS A 269 18.75 -10.38 -24.94
C HIS A 269 17.49 -9.67 -25.46
N LEU A 270 17.57 -9.07 -26.66
CA LEU A 270 16.44 -8.42 -27.31
C LEU A 270 15.40 -9.43 -27.80
N GLU A 271 15.81 -10.54 -28.41
CA GLU A 271 14.90 -11.62 -28.81
C GLU A 271 14.21 -12.24 -27.60
N ARG A 272 14.99 -12.51 -26.55
CA ARG A 272 14.44 -13.00 -25.27
C ARG A 272 13.43 -12.02 -24.69
N PHE A 273 13.70 -10.72 -24.76
CA PHE A 273 12.74 -9.70 -24.32
C PHE A 273 11.44 -9.75 -25.14
N LYS A 274 11.51 -9.81 -26.47
CA LYS A 274 10.33 -9.88 -27.35
C LYS A 274 9.48 -11.10 -27.01
N HIS A 275 10.10 -12.28 -26.86
CA HIS A 275 9.36 -13.48 -26.47
C HIS A 275 8.68 -13.32 -25.09
N LEU A 276 9.37 -12.71 -24.12
CA LEU A 276 8.83 -12.49 -22.78
C LEU A 276 7.73 -11.42 -22.75
N ILE A 277 7.79 -10.36 -23.57
CA ILE A 277 6.75 -9.32 -23.61
C ILE A 277 5.45 -9.89 -24.18
N ASP A 278 5.54 -10.77 -25.18
CA ASP A 278 4.39 -11.44 -25.76
C ASP A 278 3.80 -12.48 -24.80
N LYS A 279 4.64 -13.18 -24.04
CA LYS A 279 4.19 -14.02 -22.93
C LYS A 279 3.48 -13.19 -21.85
N ALA A 280 3.99 -12.02 -21.50
CA ALA A 280 3.39 -11.14 -20.51
C ALA A 280 2.01 -10.63 -20.98
N ARG A 281 1.88 -10.24 -22.25
CA ARG A 281 0.63 -9.79 -22.86
C ARG A 281 -0.44 -10.89 -22.89
N ARG A 282 -0.06 -12.15 -23.12
CA ARG A 282 -0.97 -13.30 -23.04
C ARG A 282 -1.54 -13.53 -21.63
N ASN A 283 -0.82 -13.09 -20.60
CA ASN A 283 -1.23 -13.19 -19.20
C ASN A 283 -1.97 -11.93 -18.70
N PHE A 284 -2.40 -11.03 -19.59
CA PHE A 284 -3.23 -9.91 -19.19
C PHE A 284 -4.58 -10.39 -18.67
N ILE A 285 -5.07 -9.73 -17.62
CA ILE A 285 -6.39 -10.03 -17.08
C ILE A 285 -7.46 -9.42 -18.00
N SER A 286 -8.56 -10.15 -18.27
CA SER A 286 -9.66 -9.61 -19.07
C SER A 286 -10.39 -8.46 -18.34
N LEU A 287 -10.82 -7.45 -19.11
CA LEU A 287 -11.64 -6.33 -18.65
C LEU A 287 -13.11 -6.68 -18.41
N ARG A 288 -13.57 -7.80 -18.99
CA ARG A 288 -14.94 -8.32 -18.92
C ARG A 288 -14.89 -9.79 -18.52
N ASN A 289 -15.76 -10.17 -17.60
CA ASN A 289 -16.50 -11.43 -17.75
C ASN A 289 -17.89 -11.03 -18.25
#